data_AF-A0ABD3QTR6-F1
#
_entry.id   AF-A0ABD3QTR6-F1
#
_cell.length_a   1.000
_cell.length_b   1.000
_cell.length_c   1.000
_cell.angle_alpha   90.00
_cell.angle_beta   90.00
_cell.angle_gamma   90.00
#
_symmetry.space_group_name_H-M   'P 1'
#
loop_
_entity.id
_entity.type
_entity.pdbx_description
1 polymer ?
#
loop_
_entity_poly.entity_id
_entity_poly.type
_entity_poly.pdbx_seq_one_letter_code
_entity_poly.pdbx_strand_id
1 'polypeptide(L)'
;MTTHHKDAVRSKFGRSVSAQSDNNIYDVDGDGKLDAIEQVMMKYDKDGDGTFSNAEIHAIIQEQLQAERKAKSMKHMIVGMSCFLSLLALSNLGTSFAAMFFAKELVADSDESVMRLTENGALASVQSSVETLDLTPLSEEEYQERKLMVLRDLEIDPHSHAHRRLKKSNSKSKCKGDLCNGDIQFDNGKIKEKDFRMIEEKCKMQKNVKIRRAKEFDRQADSICSAGTSVVVKQKKGPKNKSTSTKDRDVMIVSSSGKRMNVDCVGDNCYVSGDLLLGGFGESCDRNRNDCEPHLICDNSYGKASAQSGTCLYPRFVKFGGICDLSYLGESCEKGSYCYSDVHKVFKNDGARDKVLTGSSGSIRIGGGINPRFALGTKIGECKRQVGAGNLCGSPFACIDNFTCIGAGGIEIGMDPRSSGSVNGPSGSVRWGVEVDDGICM
;
A
#
# COMPACT_ATOMS: atom_id res chain seq x y z
N MET A 1 16.46 18.75 -9.79
CA MET A 1 16.77 18.96 -8.37
C MET A 1 18.23 18.59 -8.16
N THR A 2 19.11 19.58 -8.26
CA THR A 2 20.56 19.43 -8.08
C THR A 2 21.00 20.63 -7.24
N THR A 3 21.43 20.35 -6.01
CA THR A 3 21.84 21.35 -5.03
C THR A 3 23.28 21.78 -5.30
N HIS A 4 23.47 23.08 -5.62
CA HIS A 4 24.79 23.70 -5.74
C HIS A 4 25.33 24.09 -4.36
N HIS A 5 26.52 23.55 -4.03
CA HIS A 5 27.35 23.97 -2.90
C HIS A 5 27.94 25.37 -3.17
N LYS A 6 27.81 26.28 -2.18
CA LYS A 6 28.49 27.58 -2.14
C LYS A 6 29.73 27.45 -1.27
N ASP A 7 30.90 27.52 -1.88
CA ASP A 7 32.16 27.74 -1.16
C ASP A 7 32.58 29.21 -1.27
N ALA A 8 32.65 29.86 -0.12
CA ALA A 8 33.12 31.22 0.04
C ALA A 8 34.63 31.22 0.30
N VAL A 9 35.42 31.51 -0.73
CA VAL A 9 36.86 31.77 -0.59
C VAL A 9 37.09 33.26 -0.41
N ARG A 10 37.52 33.61 0.80
CA ARG A 10 37.90 34.94 1.27
C ARG A 10 39.36 35.21 0.87
N SER A 11 39.57 36.08 -0.12
CA SER A 11 40.90 36.58 -0.49
C SER A 11 41.17 37.94 0.18
N LYS A 12 42.29 38.03 0.90
CA LYS A 12 42.84 39.21 1.59
C LYS A 12 43.92 39.84 0.72
N PHE A 13 43.88 41.18 0.65
CA PHE A 13 45.01 42.12 0.56
C PHE A 13 46.04 41.98 -0.57
N GLY A 14 46.22 43.07 -1.34
CA GLY A 14 47.53 43.40 -1.89
C GLY A 14 47.54 44.38 -3.06
N ARG A 15 47.90 45.64 -2.75
CA ARG A 15 48.49 46.65 -3.65
C ARG A 15 47.62 47.19 -4.80
N SER A 16 46.98 48.33 -4.54
CA SER A 16 46.74 49.37 -5.55
C SER A 16 48.08 49.96 -6.00
N VAL A 17 48.69 49.34 -7.01
CA VAL A 17 49.71 49.99 -7.84
C VAL A 17 48.95 50.98 -8.72
N SER A 18 49.49 52.18 -8.84
CA SER A 18 48.98 53.30 -9.62
C SER A 18 48.79 52.96 -11.11
N ALA A 19 47.66 52.32 -11.46
CA ALA A 19 47.24 52.05 -12.84
C ALA A 19 46.62 53.29 -13.53
N GLN A 20 46.84 54.49 -12.98
CA GLN A 20 46.27 55.75 -13.48
C GLN A 20 47.22 56.53 -14.39
N SER A 21 48.43 56.04 -14.66
CA SER A 21 49.43 56.78 -15.45
C SER A 21 49.53 56.35 -16.93
N ASP A 22 49.02 55.18 -17.30
CA ASP A 22 49.27 54.61 -18.64
C ASP A 22 48.08 54.78 -19.60
N ASN A 23 46.89 55.16 -19.09
CA ASN A 23 45.71 55.39 -19.93
C ASN A 23 45.78 56.68 -20.75
N ASN A 24 46.63 57.64 -20.37
CA ASN A 24 46.67 58.96 -20.98
C ASN A 24 47.34 58.97 -22.37
N ILE A 25 48.02 57.88 -22.76
CA ILE A 25 48.63 57.72 -24.08
C ILE A 25 47.58 57.32 -25.13
N TYR A 26 46.54 56.62 -24.70
CA TYR A 26 45.49 56.09 -25.57
C TYR A 26 44.20 56.90 -25.56
N ASP A 27 44.03 57.79 -24.59
CA ASP A 27 42.91 58.74 -24.49
C ASP A 27 43.17 59.92 -25.43
N VAL A 28 42.73 59.80 -26.69
CA VAL A 28 43.04 60.76 -27.75
C VAL A 28 42.22 62.05 -27.58
N ASP A 29 41.04 61.97 -26.97
CA ASP A 29 40.16 63.11 -26.76
C ASP A 29 40.29 63.77 -25.37
N GLY A 30 40.99 63.13 -24.44
CA GLY A 30 41.32 63.63 -23.11
C GLY A 30 40.13 63.64 -22.15
N ASP A 31 39.10 62.84 -22.40
CA ASP A 31 37.88 62.80 -21.59
C ASP A 31 38.02 61.91 -20.33
N GLY A 32 39.15 61.20 -20.21
CA GLY A 32 39.48 60.31 -19.11
C GLY A 32 38.87 58.91 -19.23
N LYS A 33 38.28 58.53 -20.37
CA LYS A 33 37.64 57.24 -20.63
C LYS A 33 38.01 56.70 -22.01
N LEU A 34 38.62 55.52 -22.01
CA LEU A 34 38.93 54.83 -23.25
C LEU A 34 37.66 54.36 -23.97
N ASP A 35 37.47 54.83 -25.20
CA ASP A 35 36.41 54.37 -26.08
C ASP A 35 36.65 52.91 -26.54
N ALA A 36 35.70 52.34 -27.29
CA ALA A 36 35.82 50.96 -27.74
C ALA A 36 37.01 50.73 -28.68
N ILE A 37 37.47 51.76 -29.40
CA ILE A 37 38.60 51.71 -30.33
C ILE A 37 39.91 51.82 -29.54
N GLU A 38 40.00 52.76 -28.61
CA GLU A 38 41.15 53.01 -27.74
C GLU A 38 41.42 51.82 -26.81
N GLN A 39 40.37 51.18 -26.26
CA GLN A 39 40.51 49.91 -25.53
C GLN A 39 41.08 48.79 -26.41
N VAL A 40 40.69 48.76 -27.68
CA VAL A 40 41.21 47.78 -28.63
C VAL A 40 42.66 48.11 -28.98
N MET A 41 42.99 49.39 -29.17
CA MET A 41 44.36 49.83 -29.41
C MET A 41 45.28 49.45 -28.26
N MET A 42 44.89 49.76 -27.02
CA MET A 42 45.60 49.38 -25.80
C MET A 42 45.74 47.85 -25.65
N LYS A 43 44.79 47.05 -26.16
CA LYS A 43 44.88 45.58 -26.10
C LYS A 43 45.99 45.04 -27.02
N TYR A 44 46.28 45.72 -28.12
CA TYR A 44 47.22 45.24 -29.14
C TYR A 44 48.62 45.85 -29.04
N ASP A 45 48.74 47.03 -28.45
CA ASP A 45 50.02 47.66 -28.09
C ASP A 45 50.56 47.00 -26.81
N LYS A 46 51.52 46.10 -26.96
CA LYS A 46 52.02 45.28 -25.85
C LYS A 46 53.17 45.92 -25.10
N ASP A 47 53.92 46.78 -25.77
CA ASP A 47 55.06 47.49 -25.17
C ASP A 47 54.64 48.83 -24.56
N GLY A 48 53.44 49.32 -24.86
CA GLY A 48 52.84 50.49 -24.25
C GLY A 48 53.39 51.80 -24.82
N ASP A 49 53.98 51.76 -26.02
CA ASP A 49 54.71 52.89 -26.58
C ASP A 49 53.82 53.89 -27.34
N GLY A 50 52.54 53.55 -27.55
CA GLY A 50 51.56 54.35 -28.25
C GLY A 50 51.65 54.22 -29.78
N THR A 51 52.46 53.30 -30.29
CA THR A 51 52.64 53.02 -31.72
C THR A 51 52.50 51.53 -32.01
N PHE A 52 52.02 51.18 -33.21
CA PHE A 52 51.89 49.78 -33.58
C PHE A 52 53.10 49.30 -34.37
N SER A 53 53.82 48.33 -33.83
CA SER A 53 54.83 47.59 -34.57
C SER A 53 54.18 46.72 -35.66
N ASN A 54 54.94 46.41 -36.72
CA ASN A 54 54.46 45.53 -37.80
C ASN A 54 53.98 44.16 -37.28
N ALA A 55 54.53 43.68 -36.17
CA ALA A 55 54.12 42.44 -35.53
C ALA A 55 52.73 42.56 -34.88
N GLU A 56 52.42 43.69 -34.26
CA GLU A 56 51.12 43.97 -33.63
C GLU A 56 50.04 44.22 -34.69
N ILE A 57 50.37 44.95 -35.77
CA ILE A 57 49.47 45.12 -36.92
C ILE A 57 49.10 43.76 -37.52
N HIS A 58 50.08 42.86 -37.68
CA HIS A 58 49.81 41.52 -38.18
C HIS A 58 48.90 40.72 -37.24
N ALA A 59 49.07 40.85 -35.92
CA ALA A 59 48.19 40.22 -34.93
C ALA A 59 46.74 40.74 -35.03
N ILE A 60 46.55 42.04 -35.22
CA ILE A 60 45.23 42.66 -35.43
C ILE A 60 44.54 42.08 -36.67
N ILE A 61 45.26 42.03 -37.80
CA ILE A 61 44.71 41.50 -39.06
C ILE A 61 44.38 40.01 -38.94
N GLN A 62 45.24 39.24 -38.25
CA GLN A 62 45.00 37.82 -38.04
C GLN A 62 43.76 37.58 -37.16
N GLU A 63 43.54 38.39 -36.12
CA GLU A 63 42.34 38.31 -35.28
C GLU A 63 41.08 38.67 -36.07
N GLN A 64 41.13 39.70 -36.92
CA GLN A 64 40.01 40.06 -37.81
C GLN A 64 39.67 38.95 -38.80
N LEU A 65 40.67 38.37 -39.48
CA LEU A 65 40.45 37.25 -40.40
C LEU A 65 39.90 36.01 -39.69
N GLN A 66 40.31 35.76 -38.44
CA GLN A 66 39.73 34.69 -37.63
C GLN A 66 38.29 35.00 -37.21
N ALA A 67 37.99 36.24 -36.86
CA ALA A 67 36.63 36.68 -36.52
C ALA A 67 35.68 36.54 -37.72
N GLU A 68 36.11 36.92 -38.93
CA GLU A 68 35.33 36.73 -40.16
C GLU A 68 35.07 35.25 -40.47
N ARG A 69 36.08 34.40 -40.32
CA ARG A 69 35.92 32.94 -40.50
C ARG A 69 34.93 32.35 -39.50
N LYS A 70 35.00 32.79 -38.23
CA LYS A 70 34.07 32.36 -37.18
C LYS A 70 32.65 32.87 -37.45
N ALA A 71 32.48 34.11 -37.89
CA ALA A 71 31.19 34.67 -38.27
C ALA A 71 30.54 33.90 -39.43
N LYS A 72 31.32 33.55 -40.46
CA LYS A 72 30.85 32.73 -41.59
C LYS A 72 30.44 31.33 -41.15
N SER A 73 31.20 30.69 -40.26
CA SER A 73 30.86 29.38 -39.70
C SER A 73 29.59 29.44 -38.84
N MET A 74 29.44 30.47 -38.00
CA MET A 74 28.24 30.67 -37.18
C MET A 74 26.99 30.84 -38.03
N LYS A 75 27.06 31.55 -39.16
CA LYS A 75 25.93 31.68 -40.10
C LYS A 75 25.43 30.32 -40.61
N HIS A 76 26.33 29.40 -40.94
CA HIS A 76 25.95 28.05 -41.41
C HIS A 76 25.34 27.22 -40.26
N MET A 77 25.89 27.34 -39.06
CA MET A 77 25.36 26.64 -37.87
C MET A 77 23.94 27.09 -37.52
N ILE A 78 23.65 28.40 -37.57
CA ILE A 78 22.31 28.94 -37.30
C ILE A 78 21.29 28.42 -38.31
N VAL A 79 21.64 28.39 -39.60
CA VAL A 79 20.76 27.84 -40.65
C VAL A 79 20.49 26.36 -40.42
N GLY A 80 21.53 25.58 -40.08
CA GLY A 80 21.38 24.16 -39.76
C GLY A 80 20.48 23.91 -38.55
N MET A 81 20.65 24.67 -37.46
CA MET A 81 19.84 24.55 -36.26
C MET A 81 18.37 24.93 -36.50
N SER A 82 18.13 25.98 -37.29
CA SER A 82 16.77 26.40 -37.68
C SER A 82 16.05 25.31 -38.48
N CYS A 83 16.74 24.69 -39.45
CA CYS A 83 16.21 23.58 -40.23
C CYS A 83 15.87 22.37 -39.34
N PHE A 84 16.75 22.02 -38.39
CA PHE A 84 16.51 20.93 -37.45
C PHE A 84 15.28 21.18 -36.55
N LEU A 85 15.11 22.40 -36.05
CA LEU A 85 13.93 22.78 -35.27
C LEU A 85 12.64 22.66 -36.07
N SER A 86 12.68 23.03 -37.36
CA SER A 86 11.53 22.87 -38.26
C SER A 86 11.17 21.41 -38.50
N LEU A 87 12.17 20.54 -38.68
CA LEU A 87 11.94 19.10 -38.81
C LEU A 87 11.35 18.49 -37.53
N LEU A 88 11.81 18.93 -36.36
CA LEU A 88 11.27 18.48 -35.08
C LEU A 88 9.80 18.90 -34.90
N ALA A 89 9.46 20.13 -35.29
CA ALA A 89 8.08 20.62 -35.27
C ALA A 89 7.18 19.83 -36.23
N LEU A 90 7.65 19.52 -37.44
CA LEU A 90 6.92 18.69 -38.41
C LEU A 90 6.71 17.26 -37.90
N SER A 91 7.67 16.68 -37.18
CA SER A 91 7.53 15.34 -36.57
C SER A 91 6.42 15.30 -35.50
N ASN A 92 6.36 16.33 -34.65
CA ASN A 92 5.32 16.45 -33.64
C ASN A 92 3.93 16.68 -34.26
N LEU A 93 3.88 17.45 -35.35
CA LEU A 93 2.67 17.64 -36.14
C LEU A 93 2.19 16.32 -36.75
N GLY A 94 3.09 15.52 -37.32
CA GLY A 94 2.78 14.21 -37.88
C GLY A 94 2.20 13.23 -36.85
N THR A 95 2.78 13.19 -35.65
CA THR A 95 2.28 12.34 -34.55
C THR A 95 0.87 12.75 -34.12
N SER A 96 0.62 14.07 -34.02
CA SER A 96 -0.70 14.60 -33.64
C SER A 96 -1.75 14.31 -34.71
N PHE A 97 -1.39 14.41 -35.99
CA PHE A 97 -2.28 14.11 -37.11
C PHE A 97 -2.61 12.62 -37.18
N ALA A 98 -1.63 11.74 -36.94
CA ALA A 98 -1.86 10.30 -36.85
C ALA A 98 -2.83 9.97 -35.71
N ALA A 99 -2.63 10.53 -34.52
CA ALA A 99 -3.54 10.34 -33.40
C ALA A 99 -4.98 10.82 -33.71
N MET A 100 -5.12 11.94 -34.41
CA MET A 100 -6.43 12.45 -34.85
C MET A 100 -7.11 11.52 -35.87
N PHE A 101 -6.35 10.98 -36.83
CA PHE A 101 -6.86 9.99 -37.78
C PHE A 101 -7.32 8.71 -37.08
N PHE A 102 -6.52 8.19 -36.15
CA PHE A 102 -6.93 7.04 -35.33
C PHE A 102 -8.17 7.34 -34.48
N ALA A 103 -8.27 8.54 -33.89
CA ALA A 103 -9.45 8.92 -33.12
C ALA A 103 -10.73 9.02 -33.97
N LYS A 104 -10.61 9.36 -35.26
CA LYS A 104 -11.75 9.41 -36.19
C LYS A 104 -12.20 8.03 -36.66
N GLU A 105 -11.27 7.08 -36.76
CA GLU A 105 -11.55 5.70 -37.19
C GLU A 105 -11.99 4.77 -36.06
N LEU A 106 -11.92 5.23 -34.81
CA LEU A 106 -12.39 4.51 -33.64
C LEU A 106 -13.77 5.04 -33.24
N VAL A 107 -14.81 4.27 -33.53
CA VAL A 107 -16.14 4.53 -32.96
C VAL A 107 -16.23 3.78 -31.63
N ALA A 108 -16.49 4.52 -30.56
CA ALA A 108 -16.89 3.92 -29.30
C ALA A 108 -18.31 3.39 -29.46
N ASP A 109 -18.45 2.08 -29.51
CA ASP A 109 -19.76 1.44 -29.39
C ASP A 109 -20.23 1.61 -27.94
N SER A 110 -21.40 2.25 -27.75
CA SER A 110 -21.92 2.54 -26.41
C SER A 110 -22.40 1.27 -25.69
N ASP A 111 -22.71 0.23 -26.46
CA ASP A 111 -23.39 -0.95 -25.96
C ASP A 111 -22.37 -2.07 -25.70
N GLU A 112 -21.34 -2.13 -26.54
CA GLU A 112 -20.20 -3.00 -26.36
C GLU A 112 -18.98 -2.15 -26.09
N SER A 113 -18.41 -2.23 -24.89
CA SER A 113 -17.20 -1.50 -24.52
C SER A 113 -15.94 -1.97 -25.24
N VAL A 114 -15.96 -1.76 -26.54
CA VAL A 114 -14.99 -2.16 -27.51
C VAL A 114 -14.94 -1.06 -28.56
N MET A 115 -13.74 -0.63 -28.89
CA MET A 115 -13.54 0.26 -30.01
C MET A 115 -13.45 -0.59 -31.27
N ARG A 116 -14.36 -0.33 -32.21
CA ARG A 116 -14.37 -0.97 -33.52
C ARG A 116 -13.82 0.00 -34.56
N LEU A 117 -13.08 -0.52 -35.53
CA LEU A 117 -12.72 0.25 -36.72
C LEU A 117 -13.97 0.52 -37.55
N THR A 118 -14.18 1.77 -37.94
CA THR A 118 -15.37 2.19 -38.71
C THR A 118 -15.48 1.47 -40.06
N GLU A 119 -14.35 1.09 -40.67
CA GLU A 119 -14.33 0.59 -42.06
C GLU A 119 -14.74 -0.88 -42.19
N ASN A 120 -14.33 -1.73 -41.25
CA ASN A 120 -14.53 -3.19 -41.34
C ASN A 120 -15.20 -3.80 -40.09
N GLY A 121 -15.52 -2.98 -39.08
CA GLY A 121 -16.09 -3.45 -37.81
C GLY A 121 -15.15 -4.34 -37.00
N ALA A 122 -13.86 -4.43 -37.37
CA ALA A 122 -12.87 -5.21 -36.65
C ALA A 122 -12.60 -4.59 -35.28
N LEU A 123 -12.33 -5.44 -34.30
CA LEU A 123 -12.06 -5.04 -32.92
C LEU A 123 -10.66 -4.40 -32.87
N ALA A 124 -10.60 -3.08 -32.72
CA ALA A 124 -9.34 -2.34 -32.67
C ALA A 124 -8.71 -2.39 -31.27
N SER A 125 -9.57 -2.36 -30.24
CA SER A 125 -9.15 -2.36 -28.84
C SER A 125 -10.34 -2.69 -27.95
N VAL A 126 -10.17 -3.64 -27.03
CA VAL A 126 -11.12 -3.87 -25.94
C VAL A 126 -10.78 -2.90 -24.82
N GLN A 127 -11.34 -1.70 -24.90
CA GLN A 127 -11.33 -0.80 -23.75
C GLN A 127 -12.35 -1.36 -22.77
N SER A 128 -11.95 -2.25 -21.86
CA SER A 128 -12.88 -2.85 -20.89
C SER A 128 -13.52 -1.71 -20.10
N SER A 129 -14.70 -1.24 -20.51
CA SER A 129 -15.47 -0.33 -19.69
C SER A 129 -15.80 -1.15 -18.47
N VAL A 130 -15.18 -0.76 -17.36
CA VAL A 130 -15.40 -1.45 -16.11
C VAL A 130 -16.76 -0.97 -15.66
N GLU A 131 -17.79 -1.75 -15.99
CA GLU A 131 -19.12 -1.47 -15.50
C GLU A 131 -19.08 -1.56 -13.99
N THR A 132 -19.51 -0.46 -13.37
CA THR A 132 -19.49 -0.31 -11.93
C THR A 132 -20.94 -0.20 -11.49
N LEU A 133 -21.41 -1.22 -10.78
CA LEU A 133 -22.78 -1.27 -10.26
C LEU A 133 -22.76 -0.90 -8.79
N ASP A 134 -23.70 -0.06 -8.36
CA ASP A 134 -23.83 0.35 -6.97
C ASP A 134 -24.77 -0.62 -6.23
N LEU A 135 -24.32 -1.18 -5.11
CA LEU A 135 -25.19 -1.92 -4.19
C LEU A 135 -26.21 -0.96 -3.59
N THR A 136 -27.50 -1.30 -3.65
CA THR A 136 -28.48 -0.59 -2.83
C THR A 136 -28.34 -1.09 -1.39
N PRO A 137 -28.09 -0.20 -0.40
CA PRO A 137 -28.03 -0.61 1.00
C PRO A 137 -29.41 -1.11 1.44
N LEU A 138 -29.43 -2.16 2.27
CA LEU A 138 -30.65 -2.64 2.92
C LEU A 138 -31.10 -1.62 3.96
N SER A 139 -32.41 -1.39 4.08
CA SER A 139 -32.93 -0.67 5.26
C SER A 139 -32.66 -1.50 6.52
N GLU A 140 -32.71 -0.87 7.70
CA GLU A 140 -32.49 -1.60 8.95
C GLU A 140 -33.56 -2.68 9.17
N GLU A 141 -34.82 -2.39 8.83
CA GLU A 141 -35.92 -3.34 8.91
C GLU A 141 -35.73 -4.50 7.94
N GLU A 142 -35.38 -4.22 6.68
CA GLU A 142 -35.09 -5.25 5.67
C GLU A 142 -33.91 -6.13 6.10
N TYR A 143 -32.86 -5.53 6.68
CA TYR A 143 -31.70 -6.27 7.17
C TYR A 143 -32.09 -7.20 8.32
N GLN A 144 -32.87 -6.74 9.31
CA GLN A 144 -33.32 -7.59 10.41
C GLN A 144 -34.27 -8.71 9.93
N GLU A 145 -35.17 -8.42 8.99
CA GLU A 145 -36.06 -9.42 8.42
C GLU A 145 -35.27 -10.52 7.68
N ARG A 146 -34.31 -10.11 6.82
CA ARG A 146 -33.44 -11.04 6.10
C ARG A 146 -32.55 -11.83 7.06
N LYS A 147 -32.03 -11.19 8.11
CA LYS A 147 -31.26 -11.86 9.17
C LYS A 147 -32.09 -12.94 9.86
N LEU A 148 -33.34 -12.64 10.25
CA LEU A 148 -34.23 -13.61 10.88
C LEU A 148 -34.62 -14.75 9.92
N MET A 149 -34.81 -14.45 8.63
CA MET A 149 -35.05 -15.45 7.59
C MET A 149 -33.88 -16.43 7.48
N VAL A 150 -32.64 -15.91 7.38
CA VAL A 150 -31.42 -16.73 7.31
C VAL A 150 -31.26 -17.60 8.56
N LEU A 151 -31.51 -17.05 9.74
CA LEU A 151 -31.44 -17.80 11.00
C LEU A 151 -32.49 -18.91 11.07
N ARG A 152 -33.73 -18.62 10.66
CA ARG A 152 -34.81 -19.61 10.59
C ARG A 152 -34.50 -20.74 9.61
N ASP A 153 -33.99 -20.42 8.43
CA ASP A 153 -33.63 -21.44 7.44
C ASP A 153 -32.47 -22.33 7.92
N LEU A 154 -31.50 -21.73 8.62
CA LEU A 154 -30.40 -22.47 9.27
C LEU A 154 -30.89 -23.39 10.40
N GLU A 155 -31.97 -23.02 11.09
CA GLU A 155 -32.63 -23.85 12.11
C GLU A 155 -33.36 -25.04 11.48
N ILE A 156 -34.05 -24.82 10.35
CA ILE A 156 -34.78 -25.87 9.63
C ILE A 156 -33.82 -26.85 8.96
N ASP A 157 -32.81 -26.35 8.25
CA ASP A 157 -31.79 -27.16 7.61
C ASP A 157 -30.41 -26.50 7.79
N PRO A 158 -29.62 -26.97 8.77
CA PRO A 158 -28.26 -26.48 9.01
C PRO A 158 -27.33 -26.58 7.80
N HIS A 159 -27.66 -27.39 6.79
CA HIS A 159 -26.87 -27.58 5.58
C HIS A 159 -27.35 -26.73 4.39
N SER A 160 -28.57 -26.18 4.42
CA SER A 160 -29.16 -25.39 3.32
C SER A 160 -28.35 -24.11 3.03
N HIS A 161 -27.83 -23.46 4.08
CA HIS A 161 -27.05 -22.23 4.01
C HIS A 161 -25.57 -22.45 4.30
N ALA A 162 -25.00 -23.58 3.88
CA ALA A 162 -23.57 -23.86 4.02
C ALA A 162 -22.69 -22.76 3.38
N HIS A 163 -23.22 -22.04 2.38
CA HIS A 163 -22.54 -20.94 1.71
C HIS A 163 -22.42 -19.67 2.56
N ARG A 164 -23.22 -19.51 3.62
CA ARG A 164 -23.18 -18.36 4.54
C ARG A 164 -22.24 -18.56 5.73
N ARG A 165 -21.69 -19.78 5.90
CA ARG A 165 -20.75 -20.08 7.00
C ARG A 165 -19.34 -19.72 6.58
N LEU A 166 -18.72 -18.79 7.29
CA LEU A 166 -17.38 -18.27 7.00
C LEU A 166 -16.27 -19.30 7.23
N LYS A 167 -16.41 -20.16 8.24
CA LYS A 167 -15.44 -21.22 8.51
C LYS A 167 -15.64 -22.38 7.54
N LYS A 168 -14.69 -22.58 6.64
CA LYS A 168 -14.50 -23.86 5.95
C LYS A 168 -14.35 -24.93 7.02
N SER A 169 -15.31 -25.86 7.11
CA SER A 169 -15.28 -26.97 8.05
C SER A 169 -14.20 -27.99 7.66
N ASN A 170 -12.92 -27.60 7.72
CA ASN A 170 -11.83 -28.55 7.60
C ASN A 170 -11.63 -29.34 8.91
N SER A 171 -12.22 -28.89 10.02
CA SER A 171 -12.29 -29.65 11.25
C SER A 171 -13.57 -30.48 11.27
N LYS A 172 -13.44 -31.80 11.46
CA LYS A 172 -14.52 -32.72 11.84
C LYS A 172 -15.16 -32.38 13.20
N SER A 173 -14.93 -31.18 13.74
CA SER A 173 -15.58 -30.70 14.95
C SER A 173 -17.06 -30.49 14.63
N LYS A 174 -17.84 -31.55 14.87
CA LYS A 174 -19.30 -31.44 14.95
C LYS A 174 -19.61 -30.30 15.89
N CYS A 175 -20.15 -29.25 15.31
CA CYS A 175 -20.59 -28.09 16.03
C CYS A 175 -21.72 -28.57 16.96
N LYS A 176 -21.44 -28.66 18.28
CA LYS A 176 -22.39 -29.15 19.30
C LYS A 176 -22.92 -27.95 20.08
N GLY A 177 -24.22 -27.65 19.94
CA GLY A 177 -24.96 -26.64 20.71
C GLY A 177 -25.07 -25.26 20.06
N ASP A 178 -25.62 -24.29 20.82
CA ASP A 178 -25.94 -22.91 20.39
C ASP A 178 -24.74 -22.06 19.95
N LEU A 179 -23.52 -22.59 20.12
CA LEU A 179 -22.25 -21.94 19.78
C LEU A 179 -21.90 -22.02 18.28
N CYS A 180 -22.76 -22.63 17.45
CA CYS A 180 -22.61 -22.67 16.00
C CYS A 180 -23.02 -21.38 15.28
N ASN A 181 -23.45 -20.39 16.04
CA ASN A 181 -23.74 -19.03 15.56
C ASN A 181 -22.47 -18.22 15.26
N GLY A 182 -21.28 -18.76 15.56
CA GLY A 182 -20.01 -18.13 15.23
C GLY A 182 -19.77 -18.14 13.72
N ASP A 183 -19.94 -16.96 13.11
CA ASP A 183 -19.53 -16.60 11.76
C ASP A 183 -20.53 -16.95 10.63
N ILE A 184 -21.81 -16.58 10.83
CA ILE A 184 -22.83 -16.51 9.77
C ILE A 184 -22.72 -15.16 9.05
N GLN A 185 -22.61 -15.18 7.73
CA GLN A 185 -22.72 -14.00 6.87
C GLN A 185 -24.18 -13.68 6.58
N PHE A 186 -24.53 -12.43 6.83
CA PHE A 186 -25.82 -11.84 6.46
C PHE A 186 -25.70 -11.10 5.12
N ASP A 187 -26.83 -10.65 4.61
CA ASP A 187 -26.89 -9.92 3.35
C ASP A 187 -26.40 -8.48 3.57
N ASN A 188 -25.44 -8.02 2.77
CA ASN A 188 -24.84 -6.69 2.91
C ASN A 188 -25.57 -5.63 2.08
N GLY A 189 -26.32 -6.06 1.06
CA GLY A 189 -27.10 -5.18 0.20
C GLY A 189 -28.01 -5.95 -0.75
N LYS A 190 -28.70 -5.19 -1.60
CA LYS A 190 -29.55 -5.74 -2.66
C LYS A 190 -29.23 -5.08 -4.01
N ILE A 191 -29.47 -5.84 -5.07
CA ILE A 191 -29.30 -5.46 -6.48
C ILE A 191 -30.60 -5.83 -7.19
N LYS A 192 -31.06 -5.05 -8.17
CA LYS A 192 -32.24 -5.45 -8.96
C LYS A 192 -31.92 -6.70 -9.77
N GLU A 193 -32.89 -7.59 -9.95
CA GLU A 193 -32.69 -8.84 -10.69
C GLU A 193 -32.18 -8.58 -12.11
N LYS A 194 -32.71 -7.54 -12.77
CA LYS A 194 -32.25 -7.13 -14.11
C LYS A 194 -30.76 -6.80 -14.15
N ASP A 195 -30.27 -6.05 -13.16
CA ASP A 195 -28.87 -5.64 -13.08
C ASP A 195 -28.00 -6.85 -12.72
N PHE A 196 -28.48 -7.74 -11.85
CA PHE A 196 -27.77 -8.95 -11.52
C PHE A 196 -27.65 -9.93 -12.72
N ARG A 197 -28.68 -10.04 -13.57
CA ARG A 197 -28.58 -10.83 -14.81
C ARG A 197 -27.49 -10.28 -15.74
N MET A 198 -27.33 -8.97 -15.79
CA MET A 198 -26.24 -8.33 -16.54
C MET A 198 -24.87 -8.69 -15.95
N ILE A 199 -24.73 -8.68 -14.62
CA ILE A 199 -23.51 -9.17 -13.94
C ILE A 199 -23.25 -10.62 -14.33
N GLU A 200 -24.26 -11.50 -14.22
CA GLU A 200 -24.14 -12.92 -14.53
C GLU A 200 -23.60 -13.16 -15.95
N GLU A 201 -24.17 -12.46 -16.95
CA GLU A 201 -23.74 -12.55 -18.34
C GLU A 201 -22.33 -12.00 -18.56
N LYS A 202 -22.00 -10.84 -17.98
CA LYS A 202 -20.66 -10.24 -18.11
C LYS A 202 -19.58 -11.08 -17.45
N CYS A 203 -19.88 -11.69 -16.31
CA CYS A 203 -18.98 -12.59 -15.62
C CYS A 203 -18.75 -13.90 -16.39
N LYS A 204 -19.79 -14.45 -17.04
CA LYS A 204 -19.65 -15.60 -17.95
C LYS A 204 -18.76 -15.29 -19.15
N MET A 205 -18.82 -14.05 -19.66
CA MET A 205 -17.95 -13.55 -20.72
C MET A 205 -16.53 -13.15 -20.23
N GLN A 206 -16.18 -13.40 -18.96
CA GLN A 206 -14.91 -12.99 -18.34
C GLN A 206 -14.64 -11.47 -18.43
N LYS A 207 -15.70 -10.65 -18.54
CA LYS A 207 -15.57 -9.18 -18.54
C LYS A 207 -15.40 -8.67 -17.11
N ASN A 208 -14.63 -7.58 -16.98
CA ASN A 208 -14.40 -6.94 -15.69
C ASN A 208 -15.68 -6.25 -15.19
N VAL A 209 -16.23 -6.74 -14.08
CA VAL A 209 -17.37 -6.10 -13.39
C VAL A 209 -16.90 -5.67 -12.02
N LYS A 210 -17.12 -4.40 -11.69
CA LYS A 210 -16.88 -3.86 -10.35
C LYS A 210 -18.20 -3.58 -9.66
N ILE A 211 -18.18 -3.74 -8.34
CA ILE A 211 -19.31 -3.41 -7.50
C ILE A 211 -18.88 -2.42 -6.44
N ARG A 212 -19.66 -1.35 -6.30
CA ARG A 212 -19.43 -0.33 -5.28
C ARG A 212 -20.33 -0.62 -4.11
N ARG A 213 -19.71 -0.75 -2.95
CA ARG A 213 -20.42 -0.79 -1.67
C ARG A 213 -20.91 0.63 -1.39
N ALA A 214 -22.20 0.80 -1.10
CA ALA A 214 -22.73 2.09 -0.69
C ALA A 214 -22.28 2.38 0.75
N LYS A 215 -21.02 2.79 0.92
CA LYS A 215 -20.48 3.30 2.19
C LYS A 215 -20.38 4.82 2.10
N GLU A 216 -20.81 5.51 3.15
CA GLU A 216 -20.96 6.97 3.18
C GLU A 216 -19.65 7.71 2.82
N PHE A 217 -18.50 7.13 3.15
CA PHE A 217 -17.18 7.75 2.98
C PHE A 217 -16.24 6.98 2.05
N ASP A 218 -16.64 5.81 1.56
CA ASP A 218 -15.74 4.92 0.83
C ASP A 218 -16.37 4.50 -0.50
N ARG A 219 -15.76 4.97 -1.59
CA ARG A 219 -16.18 4.66 -2.96
C ARG A 219 -15.39 3.49 -3.54
N GLN A 220 -14.75 2.67 -2.71
CA GLN A 220 -14.02 1.50 -3.17
C GLN A 220 -14.94 0.57 -3.96
N ALA A 221 -14.45 0.19 -5.13
CA ALA A 221 -15.15 -0.65 -6.08
C ALA A 221 -14.43 -2.00 -6.15
N ASP A 222 -15.06 -3.04 -5.64
CA ASP A 222 -14.51 -4.38 -5.59
C ASP A 222 -14.75 -5.09 -6.93
N SER A 223 -13.70 -5.72 -7.48
CA SER A 223 -13.85 -6.49 -8.71
C SER A 223 -14.50 -7.83 -8.41
N ILE A 224 -15.74 -8.01 -8.88
CA ILE A 224 -16.45 -9.29 -8.77
C ILE A 224 -15.90 -10.26 -9.81
N CYS A 225 -15.81 -9.77 -11.04
CA CYS A 225 -15.47 -10.56 -12.19
C CYS A 225 -14.18 -10.01 -12.77
N SER A 226 -13.20 -10.91 -12.85
CA SER A 226 -11.91 -10.71 -13.49
C SER A 226 -11.54 -12.02 -14.20
N ALA A 227 -10.43 -12.03 -14.93
CA ALA A 227 -9.91 -13.27 -15.49
C ALA A 227 -9.74 -14.33 -14.39
N GLY A 228 -10.40 -15.49 -14.55
CA GLY A 228 -10.40 -16.58 -13.57
C GLY A 228 -11.58 -16.59 -12.59
N THR A 229 -12.50 -15.63 -12.64
CA THR A 229 -13.77 -15.72 -11.89
C THR A 229 -14.65 -16.85 -12.44
N SER A 230 -15.27 -17.64 -11.55
CA SER A 230 -16.24 -18.68 -11.91
C SER A 230 -17.63 -18.36 -11.37
N VAL A 231 -18.65 -18.58 -12.19
CA VAL A 231 -20.06 -18.38 -11.83
C VAL A 231 -20.75 -19.73 -11.74
N VAL A 232 -21.21 -20.09 -10.55
CA VAL A 232 -21.94 -21.34 -10.29
C VAL A 232 -23.38 -21.00 -9.97
N VAL A 233 -24.27 -21.29 -10.93
CA VAL A 233 -25.72 -21.11 -10.75
C VAL A 233 -26.30 -22.41 -10.19
N LYS A 234 -26.86 -22.36 -8.98
CA LYS A 234 -27.61 -23.47 -8.38
C LYS A 234 -29.10 -23.16 -8.41
N GLN A 235 -29.86 -23.95 -9.15
CA GLN A 235 -31.31 -23.90 -9.06
C GLN A 235 -31.73 -24.56 -7.75
N LYS A 236 -32.43 -23.83 -6.87
CA LYS A 236 -33.07 -24.46 -5.70
C LYS A 236 -34.07 -25.48 -6.22
N LYS A 237 -33.89 -26.75 -5.85
CA LYS A 237 -34.91 -27.77 -6.08
C LYS A 237 -36.05 -27.46 -5.11
N GLY A 238 -37.06 -26.75 -5.60
CA GLY A 238 -38.26 -26.48 -4.81
C GLY A 238 -38.92 -27.79 -4.32
N PRO A 239 -39.64 -27.75 -3.20
CA PRO A 239 -40.43 -28.89 -2.75
C PRO A 239 -41.38 -29.29 -3.89
N LYS A 240 -41.42 -30.57 -4.24
CA LYS A 240 -42.09 -31.12 -5.44
C LYS A 240 -43.59 -30.79 -5.60
N ASN A 241 -44.23 -30.14 -4.62
CA ASN A 241 -45.68 -30.02 -4.51
C ASN A 241 -46.26 -28.59 -4.55
N LYS A 242 -45.51 -27.54 -4.92
CA LYS A 242 -46.11 -26.20 -5.10
C LYS A 242 -45.72 -25.56 -6.43
N SER A 243 -46.68 -25.50 -7.35
CA SER A 243 -46.56 -24.89 -8.67
C SER A 243 -46.98 -23.42 -8.63
N THR A 244 -46.10 -22.54 -8.18
CA THR A 244 -46.26 -21.07 -8.35
C THR A 244 -44.87 -20.45 -8.24
N SER A 245 -44.10 -20.39 -9.34
CA SER A 245 -44.06 -19.35 -10.39
C SER A 245 -43.07 -18.18 -10.15
N THR A 246 -42.30 -18.19 -9.07
CA THR A 246 -41.07 -17.39 -8.99
C THR A 246 -39.94 -18.32 -8.59
N LYS A 247 -39.03 -18.58 -9.52
CA LYS A 247 -37.93 -19.51 -9.28
C LYS A 247 -36.89 -18.79 -8.44
N ASP A 248 -36.90 -19.03 -7.14
CA ASP A 248 -35.79 -18.62 -6.27
C ASP A 248 -34.50 -19.25 -6.82
N ARG A 249 -33.49 -18.41 -7.03
CA ARG A 249 -32.19 -18.81 -7.60
C ARG A 249 -31.09 -18.46 -6.61
N ASP A 250 -30.22 -19.43 -6.36
CA ASP A 250 -28.95 -19.20 -5.68
C ASP A 250 -27.84 -19.12 -6.73
N VAL A 251 -27.14 -18.00 -6.78
CA VAL A 251 -25.95 -17.84 -7.63
C VAL A 251 -24.74 -17.60 -6.75
N MET A 252 -23.69 -18.37 -6.97
CA MET A 252 -22.42 -18.21 -6.29
C MET A 252 -21.38 -17.76 -7.31
N ILE A 253 -20.78 -16.59 -7.09
CA ILE A 253 -19.65 -16.10 -7.86
C ILE A 253 -18.39 -16.29 -7.03
N VAL A 254 -17.39 -16.97 -7.58
CA VAL A 254 -16.10 -17.19 -6.91
C VAL A 254 -15.05 -16.41 -7.69
N SER A 255 -14.51 -15.36 -7.07
CA SER A 255 -13.44 -14.54 -7.62
C SER A 255 -12.13 -15.33 -7.81
N SER A 256 -11.22 -14.79 -8.61
CA SER A 256 -9.87 -15.34 -8.79
C SER A 256 -9.07 -15.47 -7.49
N SER A 257 -9.35 -14.62 -6.49
CA SER A 257 -8.75 -14.70 -5.14
C SER A 257 -9.31 -15.84 -4.27
N GLY A 258 -10.34 -16.55 -4.75
CA GLY A 258 -11.05 -17.57 -3.98
C GLY A 258 -12.14 -17.00 -3.05
N LYS A 259 -12.27 -15.67 -2.94
CA LYS A 259 -13.40 -15.02 -2.26
C LYS A 259 -14.70 -15.25 -3.02
N ARG A 260 -15.79 -15.43 -2.30
CA ARG A 260 -17.11 -15.81 -2.80
C ARG A 260 -18.13 -14.69 -2.58
N MET A 261 -19.07 -14.62 -3.50
CA MET A 261 -20.28 -13.81 -3.38
C MET A 261 -21.47 -14.72 -3.64
N ASN A 262 -22.37 -14.80 -2.67
CA ASN A 262 -23.61 -15.54 -2.76
C ASN A 262 -24.74 -14.56 -3.02
N VAL A 263 -25.60 -14.92 -3.96
CA VAL A 263 -26.71 -14.09 -4.39
C VAL A 263 -27.99 -14.91 -4.34
N ASP A 264 -28.95 -14.43 -3.54
CA ASP A 264 -30.27 -15.04 -3.34
C ASP A 264 -31.32 -14.09 -3.92
N CYS A 265 -31.91 -14.47 -5.05
CA CYS A 265 -32.89 -13.63 -5.75
C CYS A 265 -34.32 -14.02 -5.35
N VAL A 266 -35.05 -13.04 -4.80
CA VAL A 266 -36.44 -13.15 -4.35
C VAL A 266 -37.26 -12.01 -4.97
N GLY A 267 -38.16 -12.35 -5.89
CA GLY A 267 -38.88 -11.34 -6.70
C GLY A 267 -37.92 -10.53 -7.56
N ASP A 268 -38.11 -9.21 -7.62
CA ASP A 268 -37.30 -8.30 -8.45
C ASP A 268 -35.94 -7.91 -7.82
N ASN A 269 -35.61 -8.44 -6.64
CA ASN A 269 -34.39 -8.11 -5.91
C ASN A 269 -33.53 -9.34 -5.65
N CYS A 270 -32.22 -9.15 -5.77
CA CYS A 270 -31.19 -10.11 -5.48
C CYS A 270 -30.36 -9.63 -4.29
N TYR A 271 -30.44 -10.38 -3.19
CA TYR A 271 -29.73 -10.09 -1.96
C TYR A 271 -28.33 -10.70 -2.04
N VAL A 272 -27.31 -9.89 -1.74
CA VAL A 272 -25.92 -10.30 -1.89
C VAL A 272 -25.24 -10.44 -0.53
N SER A 273 -24.55 -11.56 -0.34
CA SER A 273 -23.72 -11.87 0.82
C SER A 273 -22.40 -12.49 0.34
N GLY A 274 -21.45 -12.73 1.25
CA GLY A 274 -20.19 -13.39 0.91
C GLY A 274 -18.95 -12.62 1.36
N ASP A 275 -17.82 -13.33 1.41
CA ASP A 275 -16.52 -12.82 1.84
C ASP A 275 -15.92 -11.81 0.86
N LEU A 276 -16.40 -11.80 -0.40
CA LEU A 276 -16.03 -10.79 -1.38
C LEU A 276 -16.46 -9.36 -0.96
N LEU A 277 -17.58 -9.24 -0.22
CA LEU A 277 -18.14 -7.94 0.17
C LEU A 277 -17.66 -7.45 1.53
N LEU A 278 -16.94 -8.29 2.29
CA LEU A 278 -16.43 -7.95 3.60
C LEU A 278 -15.24 -6.98 3.51
N GLY A 279 -15.18 -6.06 4.47
CA GLY A 279 -14.15 -5.06 4.66
C GLY A 279 -12.85 -5.69 5.15
N GLY A 280 -11.78 -5.44 4.41
CA GLY A 280 -10.42 -5.79 4.82
C GLY A 280 -9.89 -4.87 5.93
N PHE A 281 -8.71 -5.17 6.46
CA PHE A 281 -8.07 -4.34 7.49
C PHE A 281 -7.88 -2.89 7.01
N GLY A 282 -8.35 -1.93 7.81
CA GLY A 282 -8.28 -0.50 7.50
C GLY A 282 -9.44 0.01 6.64
N GLU A 283 -10.31 -0.85 6.13
CA GLU A 283 -11.49 -0.42 5.37
C GLU A 283 -12.62 0.04 6.30
N SER A 284 -13.47 0.91 5.78
CA SER A 284 -14.66 1.39 6.51
C SER A 284 -15.67 0.26 6.74
N CYS A 285 -16.43 0.31 7.83
CA CYS A 285 -17.45 -0.70 8.16
C CYS A 285 -18.63 -0.09 8.92
N ASP A 286 -19.79 -0.75 8.83
CA ASP A 286 -20.93 -0.50 9.71
C ASP A 286 -20.89 -1.45 10.91
N ARG A 287 -20.93 -0.87 12.12
CA ARG A 287 -20.86 -1.59 13.39
C ARG A 287 -22.05 -2.51 13.64
N ASN A 288 -23.17 -2.27 12.97
CA ASN A 288 -24.39 -3.07 13.10
C ASN A 288 -24.47 -4.21 12.06
N ARG A 289 -23.60 -4.22 11.03
CA ARG A 289 -23.76 -5.08 9.85
C ARG A 289 -22.71 -6.19 9.67
N ASN A 290 -21.86 -6.46 10.66
CA ASN A 290 -20.78 -7.47 10.56
C ASN A 290 -19.98 -7.33 9.25
N ASP A 291 -19.68 -6.08 8.87
CA ASP A 291 -19.11 -5.76 7.57
C ASP A 291 -17.66 -6.22 7.40
N CYS A 292 -16.97 -6.60 8.47
CA CYS A 292 -15.55 -6.91 8.43
C CYS A 292 -15.27 -8.39 8.16
N GLU A 293 -14.08 -8.69 7.64
CA GLU A 293 -13.60 -10.07 7.54
C GLU A 293 -13.66 -10.80 8.89
N PRO A 294 -13.79 -12.15 8.95
CA PRO A 294 -14.16 -12.88 10.17
C PRO A 294 -13.20 -12.72 11.36
N HIS A 295 -11.98 -12.25 11.11
CA HIS A 295 -10.93 -12.03 12.10
C HIS A 295 -10.76 -10.55 12.49
N LEU A 296 -11.64 -9.69 11.97
CA LEU A 296 -11.64 -8.25 12.17
C LEU A 296 -12.92 -7.83 12.89
N ILE A 297 -12.84 -6.78 13.69
CA ILE A 297 -13.97 -6.11 14.32
C ILE A 297 -14.13 -4.71 13.73
N CYS A 298 -15.37 -4.23 13.67
CA CYS A 298 -15.63 -2.85 13.31
C CYS A 298 -15.42 -1.93 14.52
N ASP A 299 -14.31 -1.20 14.55
CA ASP A 299 -13.94 -0.32 15.66
C ASP A 299 -14.02 1.16 15.24
N ASN A 300 -14.66 2.00 16.06
CA ASN A 300 -14.79 3.44 15.83
C ASN A 300 -13.71 4.26 16.59
N SER A 301 -12.67 3.62 17.10
CA SER A 301 -11.68 4.32 17.93
C SER A 301 -10.75 5.29 17.17
N TYR A 302 -10.77 5.31 15.83
CA TYR A 302 -9.78 6.04 15.00
C TYR A 302 -10.29 7.30 14.28
N GLY A 303 -11.51 7.78 14.55
CA GLY A 303 -11.98 9.00 13.88
C GLY A 303 -13.24 9.61 14.48
N LYS A 304 -13.62 10.78 13.95
CA LYS A 304 -14.96 11.39 14.14
C LYS A 304 -16.01 10.65 13.31
N ALA A 305 -15.95 9.32 13.26
CA ALA A 305 -16.92 8.56 12.50
C ALA A 305 -18.27 8.62 13.22
N SER A 306 -19.36 8.59 12.46
CA SER A 306 -20.72 8.44 12.98
C SER A 306 -20.77 7.30 13.99
N ALA A 307 -21.68 7.36 14.97
CA ALA A 307 -21.88 6.30 15.96
C ALA A 307 -22.06 4.89 15.34
N GLN A 308 -22.46 4.83 14.06
CA GLN A 308 -22.71 3.61 13.29
C GLN A 308 -21.53 3.17 12.41
N SER A 309 -20.61 4.07 12.06
CA SER A 309 -19.46 3.75 11.19
C SER A 309 -18.19 3.48 12.01
N GLY A 310 -17.32 2.62 11.51
CA GLY A 310 -16.01 2.35 12.06
C GLY A 310 -15.00 1.96 10.99
N THR A 311 -13.89 1.38 11.42
CA THR A 311 -12.85 0.80 10.58
C THR A 311 -12.63 -0.65 10.98
N CYS A 312 -12.47 -1.54 10.01
CA CYS A 312 -12.16 -2.94 10.27
C CYS A 312 -10.75 -3.06 10.81
N LEU A 313 -10.63 -3.43 12.08
CA LEU A 313 -9.37 -3.58 12.80
C LEU A 313 -9.30 -4.95 13.45
N TYR A 314 -8.09 -5.43 13.75
CA TYR A 314 -7.96 -6.58 14.63
C TYR A 314 -8.53 -6.22 16.01
N PRO A 315 -9.21 -7.15 16.69
CA PRO A 315 -9.72 -6.90 18.02
C PRO A 315 -8.60 -6.44 18.95
N ARG A 316 -8.83 -5.35 19.68
CA ARG A 316 -7.84 -4.80 20.64
C ARG A 316 -7.67 -5.65 21.89
N PHE A 317 -8.62 -6.54 22.20
CA PHE A 317 -8.52 -7.43 23.35
C PHE A 317 -8.84 -8.83 22.87
N VAL A 318 -7.80 -9.55 22.49
CA VAL A 318 -7.96 -10.89 21.98
C VAL A 318 -7.69 -11.89 23.08
N LYS A 319 -8.63 -12.84 23.23
CA LYS A 319 -8.46 -13.97 24.15
C LYS A 319 -7.23 -14.80 23.73
N PHE A 320 -6.75 -15.63 24.65
CA PHE A 320 -5.67 -16.57 24.40
C PHE A 320 -5.88 -17.35 23.08
N GLY A 321 -4.83 -17.39 22.24
CA GLY A 321 -4.82 -18.07 20.95
C GLY A 321 -5.40 -17.27 19.77
N GLY A 322 -5.82 -16.01 19.96
CA GLY A 322 -6.28 -15.18 18.86
C GLY A 322 -5.22 -14.24 18.29
N ILE A 323 -5.50 -13.66 17.12
CA ILE A 323 -4.59 -12.80 16.36
C ILE A 323 -4.60 -11.37 16.91
N CYS A 324 -3.45 -10.84 17.27
CA CYS A 324 -3.27 -9.51 17.84
C CYS A 324 -2.47 -8.59 16.93
N ASP A 325 -2.76 -7.29 17.00
CA ASP A 325 -1.97 -6.26 16.30
C ASP A 325 -0.80 -5.81 17.18
N LEU A 326 0.43 -5.99 16.68
CA LEU A 326 1.66 -5.60 17.40
C LEU A 326 1.75 -4.09 17.63
N SER A 327 1.00 -3.29 16.87
CA SER A 327 0.94 -1.82 17.00
C SER A 327 0.40 -1.39 18.37
N TYR A 328 -0.45 -2.22 19.02
CA TYR A 328 -0.95 -1.95 20.38
C TYR A 328 -0.20 -2.75 21.45
N LEU A 329 0.92 -3.40 21.09
CA LEU A 329 1.81 -4.12 22.01
C LEU A 329 1.03 -5.12 22.89
N GLY A 330 1.42 -5.27 24.16
CA GLY A 330 0.77 -6.18 25.10
C GLY A 330 -0.60 -5.71 25.61
N GLU A 331 -1.20 -4.67 25.04
CA GLU A 331 -2.61 -4.32 25.29
C GLU A 331 -3.55 -5.07 24.34
N SER A 332 -3.03 -5.60 23.22
CA SER A 332 -3.82 -6.34 22.22
C SER A 332 -4.41 -7.66 22.73
N CYS A 333 -3.91 -8.18 23.85
CA CYS A 333 -4.27 -9.48 24.39
C CYS A 333 -4.97 -9.34 25.74
N GLU A 334 -5.84 -10.29 26.05
CA GLU A 334 -6.46 -10.42 27.37
C GLU A 334 -5.39 -10.49 28.47
N LYS A 335 -5.71 -9.95 29.66
CA LYS A 335 -4.80 -9.92 30.81
C LYS A 335 -4.18 -11.30 31.07
N GLY A 336 -2.84 -11.36 31.15
CA GLY A 336 -2.10 -12.61 31.30
C GLY A 336 -1.74 -13.30 29.97
N SER A 337 -1.94 -12.64 28.83
CA SER A 337 -1.43 -13.05 27.52
C SER A 337 -0.58 -11.95 26.88
N TYR A 338 0.34 -12.31 25.99
CA TYR A 338 1.19 -11.38 25.25
C TYR A 338 1.09 -11.63 23.76
N CYS A 339 1.20 -10.56 22.97
CA CYS A 339 1.19 -10.65 21.52
C CYS A 339 2.57 -11.07 21.00
N TYR A 340 2.65 -12.22 20.34
CA TYR A 340 3.88 -12.83 19.83
C TYR A 340 3.92 -12.83 18.30
N SER A 341 5.03 -12.43 17.69
CA SER A 341 5.24 -12.54 16.24
C SER A 341 6.61 -13.13 15.97
N ASP A 342 6.71 -14.04 14.99
CA ASP A 342 7.96 -14.75 14.66
C ASP A 342 9.11 -13.79 14.27
N VAL A 343 8.77 -12.58 13.83
CA VAL A 343 9.74 -11.56 13.39
C VAL A 343 10.24 -10.68 14.55
N HIS A 344 9.48 -10.56 15.65
CA HIS A 344 9.80 -9.70 16.77
C HIS A 344 9.58 -10.42 18.11
N LYS A 345 10.67 -10.74 18.83
CA LYS A 345 10.58 -11.41 20.13
C LYS A 345 9.84 -10.53 21.16
N VAL A 346 8.74 -11.11 21.68
CA VAL A 346 7.96 -10.85 22.91
C VAL A 346 7.88 -9.39 23.40
N PHE A 347 6.68 -8.79 23.32
CA PHE A 347 6.35 -7.55 24.02
C PHE A 347 5.69 -7.85 25.37
N LYS A 348 6.34 -7.46 26.48
CA LYS A 348 5.86 -7.67 27.84
C LYS A 348 4.93 -6.54 28.29
N ASN A 349 3.78 -6.86 28.86
CA ASN A 349 2.91 -5.92 29.59
C ASN A 349 2.84 -6.35 31.06
N ASP A 350 3.69 -5.76 31.90
CA ASP A 350 3.78 -6.10 33.33
C ASP A 350 2.80 -5.32 34.22
N GLY A 351 1.92 -4.48 33.65
CA GLY A 351 0.98 -3.66 34.44
C GLY A 351 1.63 -2.62 35.37
N ALA A 352 2.97 -2.54 35.41
CA ALA A 352 3.74 -1.48 36.05
C ALA A 352 4.01 -0.35 35.04
N ARG A 353 4.09 0.90 35.51
CA ARG A 353 4.25 2.10 34.67
C ARG A 353 5.53 2.15 33.81
N ASP A 354 6.43 1.19 33.95
CA ASP A 354 7.70 1.12 33.22
C ASP A 354 7.67 0.04 32.14
N LYS A 355 7.74 0.48 30.87
CA LYS A 355 7.81 -0.39 29.69
C LYS A 355 9.27 -0.77 29.44
N VAL A 356 9.60 -2.06 29.58
CA VAL A 356 10.94 -2.59 29.27
C VAL A 356 10.91 -3.31 27.93
N LEU A 357 11.69 -2.83 26.96
CA LEU A 357 11.98 -3.53 25.71
C LEU A 357 13.20 -4.42 25.93
N THR A 358 13.06 -5.71 25.64
CA THR A 358 14.19 -6.66 25.72
C THR A 358 14.47 -7.19 24.31
N GLY A 359 15.46 -6.59 23.65
CA GLY A 359 16.02 -7.11 22.40
C GLY A 359 17.22 -8.02 22.68
N SER A 360 17.59 -8.83 21.69
CA SER A 360 18.75 -9.76 21.73
C SER A 360 20.12 -9.08 21.93
N SER A 361 20.18 -7.75 21.97
CA SER A 361 21.40 -6.96 22.16
C SER A 361 21.42 -6.11 23.44
N GLY A 362 20.54 -6.39 24.40
CA GLY A 362 20.50 -5.70 25.70
C GLY A 362 19.16 -5.03 26.00
N SER A 363 18.81 -4.95 27.28
CA SER A 363 17.59 -4.32 27.77
C SER A 363 17.67 -2.79 27.64
N ILE A 364 16.73 -2.17 26.93
CA ILE A 364 16.59 -0.70 26.91
C ILE A 364 15.50 -0.35 27.92
N ARG A 365 15.88 0.32 29.02
CA ARG A 365 14.94 0.98 29.92
C ARG A 365 14.52 2.30 29.29
N ILE A 366 13.29 2.40 28.81
CA ILE A 366 12.72 3.69 28.37
C ILE A 366 12.07 4.33 29.59
N GLY A 367 12.87 5.06 30.37
CA GLY A 367 12.37 5.98 31.38
C GLY A 367 11.93 7.27 30.71
N GLY A 368 10.64 7.61 30.85
CA GLY A 368 10.12 8.96 30.61
C GLY A 368 10.00 9.40 29.14
N GLY A 369 8.77 9.36 28.63
CA GLY A 369 8.26 10.37 27.69
C GLY A 369 8.94 10.48 26.33
N ILE A 370 8.88 9.44 25.49
CA ILE A 370 9.07 9.60 24.03
C ILE A 370 8.09 8.67 23.31
N ASN A 371 7.29 9.21 22.39
CA ASN A 371 6.44 8.45 21.46
C ASN A 371 7.32 7.68 20.47
N PRO A 372 7.40 6.34 20.50
CA PRO A 372 8.18 5.62 19.52
C PRO A 372 7.32 5.40 18.28
N ARG A 373 7.51 6.24 17.24
CA ARG A 373 7.14 5.87 15.88
C ARG A 373 8.21 4.94 15.33
N PHE A 374 8.06 3.63 15.55
CA PHE A 374 8.81 2.63 14.77
C PHE A 374 8.04 2.28 13.50
N ALA A 375 8.78 2.20 12.39
CA ALA A 375 8.29 1.95 11.06
C ALA A 375 8.45 0.48 10.66
N LEU A 376 7.41 -0.06 10.02
CA LEU A 376 7.41 -1.09 8.96
C LEU A 376 8.16 -2.41 9.24
N GLY A 377 7.52 -3.26 10.04
CA GLY A 377 7.69 -4.71 10.10
C GLY A 377 6.33 -5.30 10.50
N THR A 378 5.97 -6.49 9.99
CA THR A 378 4.64 -7.13 10.10
C THR A 378 3.85 -6.79 11.36
N LYS A 379 2.63 -6.25 11.19
CA LYS A 379 1.77 -5.74 12.29
C LYS A 379 0.98 -6.80 13.04
N ILE A 380 1.23 -8.08 12.80
CA ILE A 380 0.34 -9.16 13.26
C ILE A 380 1.12 -10.18 14.07
N GLY A 381 0.57 -10.59 15.20
CA GLY A 381 1.04 -11.66 16.06
C GLY A 381 -0.10 -12.52 16.61
N GLU A 382 0.22 -13.48 17.48
CA GLU A 382 -0.72 -14.33 18.19
C GLU A 382 -0.64 -14.11 19.70
N CYS A 383 -1.78 -14.06 20.38
CA CYS A 383 -1.85 -13.95 21.83
C CYS A 383 -1.48 -15.29 22.49
N LYS A 384 -0.27 -15.38 23.06
CA LYS A 384 0.17 -16.54 23.85
C LYS A 384 -0.04 -16.28 25.34
N ARG A 385 -0.41 -17.33 26.08
CA ARG A 385 -0.65 -17.27 27.53
C ARG A 385 0.70 -17.15 28.22
N GLN A 386 0.74 -16.28 29.22
CA GLN A 386 1.81 -16.29 30.19
C GLN A 386 1.67 -17.59 31.01
N VAL A 387 2.51 -18.59 30.72
CA VAL A 387 2.72 -19.69 31.66
C VAL A 387 3.35 -19.03 32.89
N GLY A 388 2.78 -19.26 34.06
CA GLY A 388 3.04 -18.46 35.26
C GLY A 388 4.52 -18.39 35.63
N ALA A 389 4.84 -17.54 36.60
CA ALA A 389 6.10 -17.61 37.32
C ALA A 389 6.17 -18.96 38.06
N GLY A 390 6.47 -20.03 37.33
CA GLY A 390 6.72 -21.34 37.90
C GLY A 390 8.02 -21.24 38.69
N ASN A 391 7.96 -21.60 39.97
CA ASN A 391 9.06 -21.55 40.94
C ASN A 391 10.31 -22.38 40.55
N LEU A 392 10.32 -22.97 39.35
CA LEU A 392 11.34 -23.87 38.83
C LEU A 392 12.26 -23.19 37.80
N CYS A 393 11.74 -22.20 37.07
CA CYS A 393 12.57 -21.27 36.34
C CYS A 393 13.14 -20.32 37.41
N GLY A 394 14.35 -20.60 37.93
CA GLY A 394 14.96 -19.78 38.99
C GLY A 394 14.80 -18.29 38.68
N SER A 395 14.54 -17.42 39.67
CA SER A 395 14.49 -15.98 39.38
C SER A 395 15.80 -15.56 38.70
N PRO A 396 15.79 -14.92 37.51
CA PRO A 396 14.70 -14.19 36.84
C PRO A 396 14.13 -14.83 35.55
N PHE A 397 14.05 -16.15 35.43
CA PHE A 397 13.68 -16.87 34.19
C PHE A 397 12.15 -17.17 34.12
N ALA A 398 11.59 -17.25 32.91
CA ALA A 398 10.18 -17.64 32.67
C ALA A 398 10.08 -18.80 31.68
N CYS A 399 9.14 -19.72 31.89
CA CYS A 399 9.05 -20.94 31.08
C CYS A 399 8.10 -20.74 29.86
N ILE A 400 8.47 -21.28 28.70
CA ILE A 400 7.67 -21.31 27.46
C ILE A 400 7.55 -22.77 27.00
N ASP A 401 6.32 -23.16 26.63
CA ASP A 401 5.97 -24.46 26.07
C ASP A 401 6.42 -25.67 26.93
N ASN A 402 6.24 -25.59 28.25
CA ASN A 402 6.54 -26.64 29.25
C ASN A 402 7.99 -27.17 29.30
N PHE A 403 8.91 -26.68 28.48
CA PHE A 403 10.28 -27.21 28.42
C PHE A 403 11.37 -26.15 28.26
N THR A 404 11.04 -24.89 27.97
CA THR A 404 12.06 -23.88 27.61
C THR A 404 12.07 -22.72 28.58
N CYS A 405 13.19 -22.52 29.30
CA CYS A 405 13.41 -21.35 30.14
C CYS A 405 13.92 -20.18 29.29
N ILE A 406 13.25 -19.03 29.34
CA ILE A 406 13.74 -17.77 28.78
C ILE A 406 14.30 -16.90 29.90
N GLY A 407 15.55 -16.48 29.74
CA GLY A 407 16.20 -15.56 30.68
C GLY A 407 15.88 -14.10 30.50
N ALA A 408 16.19 -13.33 31.54
CA ALA A 408 16.30 -11.88 31.48
C ALA A 408 17.35 -11.52 30.42
N GLY A 409 16.91 -11.34 29.17
CA GLY A 409 17.76 -11.20 28.00
C GLY A 409 17.24 -11.88 26.72
N GLY A 410 16.20 -12.72 26.80
CA GLY A 410 15.59 -13.35 25.62
C GLY A 410 16.41 -14.48 24.98
N ILE A 411 17.43 -14.97 25.69
CA ILE A 411 18.23 -16.13 25.28
C ILE A 411 17.42 -17.39 25.59
N GLU A 412 17.16 -18.17 24.54
CA GLU A 412 16.65 -19.54 24.66
C GLU A 412 17.81 -20.43 25.12
N ILE A 413 17.70 -21.01 26.31
CA ILE A 413 18.61 -22.06 26.75
C ILE A 413 17.93 -23.37 26.39
N GLY A 414 18.27 -23.92 25.22
CA GLY A 414 17.84 -25.26 24.83
C GLY A 414 18.46 -26.28 25.77
N MET A 415 17.65 -26.97 26.56
CA MET A 415 18.10 -28.12 27.34
C MET A 415 18.24 -29.33 26.41
N ASP A 416 19.43 -29.53 25.84
CA ASP A 416 19.83 -30.88 25.43
C ASP A 416 20.36 -31.59 26.69
N PRO A 417 19.67 -32.63 27.21
CA PRO A 417 20.02 -33.29 28.47
C PRO A 417 21.39 -33.99 28.45
N ARG A 418 22.12 -33.99 27.32
CA ARG A 418 23.45 -34.60 27.18
C ARG A 418 24.61 -33.62 27.06
N SER A 419 24.37 -32.31 27.02
CA SER A 419 25.45 -31.33 26.88
C SER A 419 25.81 -30.70 28.22
N SER A 420 27.04 -30.91 28.69
CA SER A 420 27.61 -30.11 29.77
C SER A 420 28.42 -28.95 29.19
N GLY A 421 28.21 -27.74 29.69
CA GLY A 421 28.86 -26.54 29.18
C GLY A 421 29.08 -25.48 30.25
N SER A 422 29.94 -24.50 29.95
CA SER A 422 30.07 -23.29 30.75
C SER A 422 30.08 -22.07 29.86
N VAL A 423 29.30 -21.05 30.21
CA VAL A 423 29.38 -19.73 29.60
C VAL A 423 29.95 -18.77 30.62
N ASN A 424 31.05 -18.10 30.26
CA ASN A 424 31.70 -17.10 31.09
C ASN A 424 31.29 -15.70 30.62
N GLY A 425 30.58 -14.98 31.49
CA GLY A 425 30.27 -13.57 31.31
C GLY A 425 31.06 -12.68 32.28
N PRO A 426 31.04 -11.34 32.09
CA PRO A 426 31.71 -10.38 32.96
C PRO A 426 31.19 -10.37 34.41
N SER A 427 30.05 -11.00 34.68
CA SER A 427 29.44 -11.16 36.00
C SER A 427 29.57 -12.57 36.60
N GLY A 428 30.32 -13.48 35.96
CA GLY A 428 30.61 -14.83 36.47
C GLY A 428 30.42 -15.95 35.44
N SER A 429 30.77 -17.18 35.84
CA SER A 429 30.59 -18.39 35.03
C SER A 429 29.32 -19.14 35.43
N VAL A 430 28.46 -19.47 34.47
CA VAL A 430 27.35 -20.41 34.67
C VAL A 430 27.75 -21.74 34.05
N ARG A 431 27.72 -22.81 34.85
CA ARG A 431 28.02 -24.19 34.43
C ARG A 431 26.75 -25.03 34.54
N TRP A 432 26.59 -25.98 33.62
CA TRP A 432 25.55 -27.02 33.73
C TRP A 432 26.13 -28.40 33.40
N GLY A 433 25.67 -29.42 34.14
CA GLY A 433 26.07 -30.83 33.98
C GLY A 433 26.11 -31.64 35.30
N VAL A 434 25.26 -32.68 35.34
CA VAL A 434 25.14 -33.87 36.22
C VAL A 434 24.82 -33.68 37.73
N GLU A 435 23.67 -34.28 38.07
CA GLU A 435 23.05 -34.61 39.37
C GLU A 435 22.64 -33.46 40.30
N VAL A 436 21.40 -32.98 40.10
CA VAL A 436 20.38 -32.90 41.15
C VAL A 436 19.00 -33.13 40.51
N ASP A 437 18.11 -33.77 41.26
CA ASP A 437 16.78 -34.28 40.90
C ASP A 437 15.90 -33.37 40.01
N ASP A 438 15.23 -34.02 39.05
CA ASP A 438 14.00 -33.65 38.31
C ASP A 438 13.63 -32.15 38.20
N GLY A 439 14.04 -31.54 37.09
CA GLY A 439 13.51 -30.26 36.61
C GLY A 439 12.70 -30.42 35.33
N ILE A 440 11.47 -30.92 35.42
CA ILE A 440 10.45 -30.77 34.36
C ILE A 440 9.65 -29.51 34.70
N CYS A 441 9.43 -28.58 33.76
CA CYS A 441 8.41 -27.55 33.98
C CYS A 441 7.04 -28.23 33.91
N MET A 442 6.42 -28.50 35.06
CA MET A 442 4.99 -28.85 35.12
C MET A 442 4.13 -27.61 34.99
#